data_AF-M1C7P1-F1
#
_entry.id   AF-M1C7P1-F1
#
_cell.length_a   1.000
_cell.length_b   1.000
_cell.length_c   1.000
_cell.angle_alpha   90.00
_cell.angle_beta   90.00
_cell.angle_gamma   90.00
#
_symmetry.space_group_name_H-M   'P 1'
#
loop_
_entity.id
_entity.type
_entity.pdbx_description
1 polymer ?
#
loop_
_entity_poly.entity_id
_entity_poly.type
_entity_poly.pdbx_seq_one_letter_code
_entity_poly.pdbx_strand_id
1 'polypeptide(L)' 'MSSSSSSSSQPKTLRIGIIGFGPFAQFLAKTMMKQGHFIRVTSRSDYSELCTNLGILFFRYGYIDNFLMVQENE' A
#
# COMPACT_ATOMS: atom_id res chain seq x y z
N MET A 1 26.49 -33.69 -9.37
CA MET A 1 25.43 -33.13 -8.51
C MET A 1 25.22 -31.69 -8.95
N SER A 2 24.26 -31.45 -9.82
CA SER A 2 23.98 -30.10 -10.32
C SER A 2 23.25 -29.34 -9.23
N SER A 3 23.97 -28.45 -8.55
CA SER A 3 23.42 -27.52 -7.58
C SER A 3 22.47 -26.58 -8.30
N SER A 4 21.17 -26.87 -8.22
CA SER A 4 20.10 -25.96 -8.58
C SER A 4 20.27 -24.67 -7.78
N SER A 5 20.76 -23.63 -8.46
CA SER A 5 20.82 -22.28 -7.93
C SER A 5 19.41 -21.87 -7.52
N SER A 6 19.18 -21.79 -6.21
CA SER A 6 18.00 -21.13 -5.68
C SER A 6 18.05 -19.68 -6.15
N SER A 7 17.26 -19.36 -7.18
CA SER A 7 17.03 -17.97 -7.55
C SER A 7 16.43 -17.30 -6.31
N SER A 8 17.25 -16.55 -5.58
CA SER A 8 16.79 -15.73 -4.48
C SER A 8 15.84 -14.70 -5.08
N SER A 9 14.54 -15.01 -5.06
CA SER A 9 13.49 -14.10 -5.48
C SER A 9 13.59 -12.89 -4.59
N GLN A 10 14.22 -11.82 -5.09
CA GLN A 10 14.28 -10.55 -4.40
C GLN A 10 12.85 -10.18 -3.97
N PRO A 11 12.62 -9.71 -2.74
CA PRO A 11 11.29 -9.38 -2.29
C PRO A 11 10.68 -8.36 -3.25
N LYS A 12 9.62 -8.76 -3.97
CA LYS A 12 8.97 -7.90 -4.95
C LYS A 12 8.12 -6.88 -4.22
N THR A 13 8.53 -5.62 -4.27
CA THR A 13 7.72 -4.52 -3.74
C THR A 13 6.40 -4.42 -4.49
N LEU A 14 5.29 -4.50 -3.75
CA LEU A 14 3.94 -4.35 -4.29
C LEU A 14 3.39 -2.95 -4.02
N ARG A 15 2.48 -2.51 -4.89
CA ARG A 15 1.63 -1.33 -4.69
C ARG A 15 0.25 -1.82 -4.27
N ILE A 16 -0.16 -1.51 -3.05
CA ILE A 16 -1.37 -2.04 -2.42
C ILE A 16 -2.36 -0.89 -2.22
N GLY A 17 -3.57 -1.05 -2.76
CA GLY A 17 -4.69 -0.15 -2.53
C GLY A 17 -5.61 -0.68 -1.42
N ILE A 18 -5.96 0.15 -0.45
CA ILE A 18 -6.90 -0.16 0.62
C ILE A 18 -8.13 0.75 0.51
N ILE A 19 -9.31 0.14 0.39
CA ILE A 19 -10.60 0.84 0.39
C ILE A 19 -11.30 0.59 1.72
N GLY A 20 -11.50 1.65 2.50
CA GLY A 20 -12.00 1.61 3.87
C GLY A 20 -10.87 1.47 4.90
N PHE A 21 -10.61 2.53 5.67
CA PHE A 21 -9.45 2.61 6.57
C PHE A 21 -9.80 2.54 8.06
N GLY A 22 -10.63 1.56 8.43
CA GLY A 22 -10.96 1.25 9.83
C GLY A 22 -9.81 0.57 10.59
N PRO A 23 -10.02 0.18 11.86
CA PRO A 23 -8.95 -0.33 12.74
C PRO A 23 -8.19 -1.53 12.18
N PHE A 24 -8.88 -2.50 11.56
CA PHE A 24 -8.22 -3.66 10.95
C PHE A 24 -7.35 -3.28 9.75
N ALA A 25 -7.86 -2.39 8.89
CA ALA A 25 -7.11 -1.90 7.73
C ALA A 25 -5.86 -1.11 8.15
N GLN A 26 -5.95 -0.33 9.23
CA GLN A 26 -4.81 0.37 9.83
C GLN A 26 -3.77 -0.60 10.40
N PHE A 27 -4.21 -1.66 11.09
CA PHE A 27 -3.32 -2.74 11.56
C PHE A 27 -2.61 -3.42 10.39
N LEU A 28 -3.36 -3.78 9.34
CA LEU A 28 -2.82 -4.44 8.16
C LEU A 28 -1.83 -3.55 7.39
N ALA A 29 -2.17 -2.27 7.19
CA ALA A 29 -1.31 -1.32 6.49
C ALA A 29 0.06 -1.18 7.16
N LYS A 30 0.11 -1.10 8.49
CA LYS A 30 1.37 -1.05 9.25
C LYS A 30 2.25 -2.28 8.97
N THR A 31 1.65 -3.46 8.89
CA THR A 31 2.39 -4.70 8.59
C THR A 31 2.93 -4.69 7.17
N MET A 32 2.12 -4.30 6.19
CA MET A 32 2.54 -4.27 4.78
C MET A 32 3.62 -3.21 4.52
N MET A 33 3.55 -2.05 5.18
CA MET A 33 4.60 -1.04 5.12
C MET A 33 5.93 -1.53 5.69
N LYS A 34 5.90 -2.25 6.82
CA LYS A 34 7.10 -2.86 7.41
C LYS A 34 7.78 -3.87 6.49
N GLN A 35 7.03 -4.47 5.57
CA GLN A 35 7.54 -5.38 4.54
C GLN A 35 8.08 -4.64 3.29
N GLY A 36 8.04 -3.30 3.28
CA GLY A 36 8.56 -2.49 2.18
C GLY A 36 7.58 -2.35 1.00
N HIS A 37 6.27 -2.51 1.25
CA HIS A 37 5.24 -2.29 0.24
C HIS A 37 4.72 -0.85 0.24
N PHE A 38 4.34 -0.36 -0.93
CA PHE A 38 3.72 0.97 -1.07
C PHE A 38 2.22 0.87 -0.84
N ILE A 39 1.68 1.71 0.04
CA ILE A 39 0.26 1.70 0.41
C ILE A 39 -0.41 2.99 -0.08
N ARG A 40 -1.56 2.84 -0.75
CA ARG A 40 -2.52 3.91 -1.01
C ARG A 40 -3.82 3.56 -0.30
N VAL A 41 -4.47 4.55 0.28
CA VAL A 41 -5.71 4.37 1.05
C VAL A 41 -6.78 5.32 0.53
N THR A 42 -8.02 4.83 0.46
CA THR A 42 -9.21 5.67 0.33
C THR A 42 -10.27 5.22 1.33
N SER A 43 -11.03 6.17 1.89
CA SER A 43 -12.08 5.89 2.87
C SER A 43 -13.13 7.00 2.84
N ARG A 44 -14.37 6.65 3.23
CA ARG A 44 -15.47 7.62 3.38
C ARG A 44 -15.21 8.59 4.53
N SER A 45 -14.72 8.07 5.66
CA SER A 45 -14.27 8.87 6.79
C SER A 45 -12.89 9.47 6.51
N ASP A 46 -12.64 10.66 7.02
CA ASP A 46 -11.35 11.34 6.87
C ASP A 46 -10.29 10.70 7.79
N TYR A 47 -9.24 10.18 7.18
CA TYR A 47 -8.06 9.63 7.86
C TYR A 47 -6.77 10.26 7.33
N SER A 48 -6.87 11.44 6.69
CA SER A 48 -5.74 12.13 6.07
C SER A 48 -4.59 12.36 7.06
N GLU A 49 -4.87 12.91 8.24
CA GLU A 49 -3.87 13.15 9.29
C GLU A 49 -3.18 11.85 9.75
N LEU A 50 -3.98 10.81 10.01
CA LEU A 50 -3.47 9.49 10.41
C LEU A 50 -2.55 8.91 9.31
N CYS A 51 -2.93 9.02 8.05
CA CYS A 51 -2.15 8.53 6.93
C CYS A 51 -0.86 9.33 6.76
N THR A 52 -0.91 10.66 6.89
CA THR A 52 0.27 11.54 6.86
C THR A 52 1.27 11.14 7.95
N ASN A 53 0.80 10.91 9.17
CA ASN A 53 1.66 10.48 10.29
C ASN A 53 2.27 9.08 10.07
N LEU A 54 1.63 8.23 9.25
CA LEU A 54 2.11 6.90 8.90
C LEU A 54 2.93 6.88 7.60
N GLY A 55 3.03 7.99 6.85
CA GLY A 55 3.66 8.01 5.53
C GLY A 55 2.86 7.28 4.44
N ILE A 56 1.54 7.22 4.58
CA ILE A 56 0.60 6.57 3.65
C ILE A 56 -0.06 7.63 2.77
N LEU A 57 -0.20 7.34 1.47
CA LEU A 57 -0.93 8.20 0.54
C LEU A 57 -2.45 8.03 0.71
N PHE A 58 -3.13 9.06 1.21
CA PHE A 58 -4.59 9.07 1.38
C PHE A 58 -5.29 9.82 0.25
N PHE A 59 -6.31 9.18 -0.32
CA PHE A 59 -7.20 9.74 -1.33
C PHE A 59 -8.59 9.83 -0.75
N ARG A 60 -9.19 11.03 -0.78
CA ARG A 60 -10.56 11.20 -0.31
C ARG A 60 -11.53 10.47 -1.25
N TYR A 61 -12.52 9.77 -0.71
CA TYR A 61 -13.40 8.85 -1.46
C TYR A 61 -14.04 9.46 -2.73
N GLY A 62 -14.37 10.76 -2.72
CA GLY A 62 -14.92 11.46 -3.88
C GLY A 62 -13.97 11.56 -5.10
N TYR A 63 -12.73 11.09 -4.98
CA TYR A 63 -11.71 11.10 -6.03
C TYR A 63 -11.16 9.69 -6.30
N ILE A 64 -12.03 8.68 -6.31
CA ILE A 64 -11.61 7.28 -6.46
C ILE A 64 -10.88 7.02 -7.79
N ASP A 65 -11.19 7.79 -8.83
CA ASP A 65 -10.48 7.73 -10.11
C ASP A 65 -8.98 8.00 -9.90
N ASN A 66 -8.62 9.03 -9.14
CA ASN A 66 -7.22 9.35 -8.80
C ASN A 66 -6.54 8.26 -7.96
N PHE A 67 -7.31 7.52 -7.16
CA PHE A 67 -6.82 6.40 -6.37
C PHE A 67 -6.49 5.18 -7.24
N LEU A 68 -7.31 4.91 -8.26
CA LEU A 68 -7.16 3.77 -9.17
C LEU A 68 -6.10 4.01 -10.26
N MET A 69 -5.80 5.27 -10.59
CA MET A 69 -4.72 5.58 -11.52
C MET A 69 -3.39 5.14 -10.93
N VAL A 70 -2.87 4.00 -11.40
CA VAL A 70 -1.50 3.57 -11.17
C VAL A 70 -0.62 4.45 -12.05
N GLN A 71 0.15 5.35 -11.45
CA GLN A 71 1.19 6.07 -12.17
C GLN A 71 2.25 5.02 -12.55
N GLU A 72 2.28 4.57 -13.80
CA GLU A 72 3.42 3.83 -14.30
C GLU A 72 4.61 4.79 -14.24
N ASN A 73 5.58 4.47 -13.38
CA ASN A 73 6.84 5.19 -13.37
C ASN A 73 7.70 4.48 -14.42
N GLU A 74 8.11 5.22 -15.44
CA GLU A 74 9.25 4.88 -16.29
C GLU A 74 10.54 4.77 -15.45
#